data_AF-A0A4V1ACM7-F1
#
_entry.id   AF-A0A4V1ACM7-F1
#
_cell.length_a   1.000
_cell.length_b   1.000
_cell.length_c   1.000
_cell.angle_alpha   90.00
_cell.angle_beta   90.00
_cell.angle_gamma   90.00
#
_symmetry.space_group_name_H-M   'P 1'
#
loop_
_entity.id
_entity.type
_entity.pdbx_description
1 polymer ?
#
loop_
_entity_poly.entity_id
_entity_poly.type
_entity_poly.pdbx_seq_one_letter_code
_entity_poly.pdbx_strand_id
1 'polypeptide(L)' 'MGEFVDKVKGNVNEAIGKVKQHSDNPETKAEGAAQEAKGKAQQAAGTVKGALGDDI' A
#
# COMPACT_ATOMS: atom_id res chain seq x y z
N MET A 1 -12.55 -5.75 -10.96
CA MET A 1 -11.21 -5.79 -11.59
C MET A 1 -10.53 -7.03 -11.05
N GLY A 2 -9.88 -7.82 -11.90
CA GLY A 2 -9.50 -9.20 -11.55
C GLY A 2 -8.48 -9.24 -10.43
N GLU A 3 -8.75 -10.05 -9.41
CA GLU A 3 -7.92 -10.28 -8.21
C GLU A 3 -6.42 -10.49 -8.54
N PHE A 4 -6.14 -11.06 -9.71
CA PHE A 4 -4.79 -11.25 -10.23
C PHE A 4 -4.04 -9.93 -10.49
N VAL A 5 -4.71 -8.94 -11.09
CA VAL A 5 -4.12 -7.61 -11.35
C VAL A 5 -3.86 -6.87 -10.04
N ASP A 6 -4.76 -7.02 -9.06
CA ASP A 6 -4.61 -6.39 -7.75
C ASP A 6 -3.48 -7.03 -6.92
N LYS A 7 -3.33 -8.35 -6.96
CA LYS A 7 -2.18 -9.06 -6.35
C LYS A 7 -0.85 -8.63 -6.95
N VAL A 8 -0.77 -8.54 -8.28
CA VAL A 8 0.45 -8.12 -8.97
C VAL A 8 0.81 -6.67 -8.59
N LYS A 9 -0.16 -5.76 -8.57
CA LYS A 9 0.06 -4.37 -8.12
C LYS A 9 0.50 -4.29 -6.66
N GLY A 10 -0.07 -5.10 -5.78
CA GLY A 10 0.35 -5.21 -4.37
C GLY A 10 1.82 -5.59 -4.25
N ASN A 11 2.22 -6.67 -4.92
CA ASN A 11 3.60 -7.16 -4.87
C ASN A 11 4.61 -6.18 -5.50
N VAL A 12 4.23 -5.51 -6.60
CA VAL A 12 5.08 -4.49 -7.25
C VAL A 12 5.28 -3.28 -6.33
N ASN A 13 4.22 -2.81 -5.67
CA ASN A 13 4.32 -1.69 -4.72
C ASN A 13 5.17 -2.05 -3.49
N GLU A 14 5.05 -3.28 -2.97
CA GLU A 14 5.93 -3.76 -1.89
C GLU A 14 7.39 -3.84 -2.32
N ALA A 15 7.66 -4.34 -3.53
CA ALA A 15 9.03 -4.42 -4.05
C ALA A 15 9.64 -3.02 -4.21
N ILE A 16 8.90 -2.06 -4.77
CA ILE A 16 9.35 -0.67 -4.91
C ILE A 16 9.55 -0.02 -3.54
N GLY A 17 8.66 -0.26 -2.58
CA GLY A 17 8.79 0.21 -1.20
C GLY A 17 10.07 -0.30 -0.53
N LYS A 18 10.35 -1.61 -0.64
CA LYS A 18 11.58 -2.22 -0.10
C LYS A 18 12.84 -1.66 -0.76
N VAL A 19 12.82 -1.46 -2.08
CA VAL A 19 13.95 -0.86 -2.82
C VAL A 19 14.18 0.60 -2.38
N LYS A 20 13.11 1.39 -2.21
CA LYS A 20 13.21 2.76 -1.68
C LYS A 20 13.72 2.79 -0.24
N GLN A 21 13.33 1.85 0.61
CA GLN A 21 13.86 1.72 1.98
C GLN A 21 15.35 1.38 2.03
N HIS A 22 15.85 0.65 1.03
CA HIS A 22 17.28 0.35 0.85
C HIS A 22 18.07 1.48 0.19
N SER A 23 17.43 2.57 -0.26
CA SER A 23 18.13 3.72 -0.81
C SER A 23 18.87 4.48 0.29
N ASP A 24 20.13 4.85 0.09
CA ASP A 24 20.91 5.65 1.05
C ASP A 24 20.46 7.11 1.18
N ASN A 25 19.48 7.55 0.37
CA ASN A 25 18.96 8.91 0.45
C ASN A 25 17.84 9.04 1.51
N PRO A 26 18.01 9.86 2.56
CA PRO A 26 17.02 10.04 3.63
C PRO A 26 15.66 10.56 3.13
N GLU A 27 15.62 11.39 2.08
CA GLU A 27 14.36 11.86 1.49
C GLU A 27 13.58 10.69 0.87
N THR A 28 14.26 9.80 0.15
CA THR A 28 13.64 8.63 -0.48
C THR A 28 13.07 7.65 0.55
N LYS A 29 13.75 7.49 1.70
CA LYS A 29 13.24 6.69 2.83
C LYS A 29 12.00 7.32 3.45
N ALA A 30 12.01 8.63 3.66
CA ALA A 30 10.88 9.36 4.25
C ALA A 30 9.64 9.31 3.33
N GLU A 31 9.83 9.53 2.03
CA GLU A 31 8.75 9.39 1.04
C GLU A 31 8.20 7.96 0.99
N GLY A 32 9.08 6.94 1.03
CA GLY A 32 8.68 5.54 1.08
C GLY A 32 7.81 5.23 2.31
N ALA A 33 8.25 5.66 3.49
CA ALA A 33 7.50 5.48 4.74
C ALA A 33 6.13 6.20 4.71
N ALA A 34 6.08 7.42 4.17
CA ALA A 34 4.84 8.17 4.02
C ALA A 34 3.86 7.49 3.04
N GLN A 35 4.36 6.98 1.92
CA GLN A 35 3.54 6.22 0.96
C GLN A 35 3.00 4.93 1.56
N GLU A 36 3.83 4.19 2.31
CA GLU A 36 3.42 2.95 2.98
C GLU A 36 2.35 3.21 4.05
N ALA A 37 2.52 4.25 4.86
CA ALA A 37 1.54 4.67 5.85
C ALA A 37 0.21 5.07 5.21
N LYS A 38 0.26 5.83 4.10
CA LYS A 38 -0.94 6.21 3.33
C LYS A 38 -1.64 4.98 2.75
N GLY A 39 -0.90 4.04 2.16
CA GLY A 39 -1.43 2.80 1.63
C GLY A 39 -2.13 1.95 2.70
N LYS A 40 -1.50 1.78 3.86
CA LYS A 40 -2.09 1.08 5.02
C LYS A 40 -3.36 1.77 5.53
N ALA A 41 -3.36 3.10 5.62
CA ALA A 41 -4.53 3.86 6.02
C ALA A 41 -5.70 3.69 5.03
N GLN A 42 -5.42 3.70 3.73
CA GLN A 42 -6.43 3.45 2.69
C GLN A 42 -6.97 2.03 2.72
N GLN A 43 -6.10 1.03 2.93
CA GLN A 43 -6.53 -0.36 3.12
C GLN A 43 -7.40 -0.50 4.36
N ALA A 44 -6.98 0.04 5.51
CA ALA A 44 -7.76 0.00 6.74
C ALA A 44 -9.13 0.68 6.57
N ALA A 45 -9.18 1.87 5.96
CA ALA A 45 -10.43 2.54 5.65
C ALA A 45 -11.30 1.75 4.66
N GLY A 46 -10.69 1.11 3.66
CA GLY A 46 -11.37 0.23 2.71
C GLY A 46 -11.92 -1.02 3.37
N THR A 47 -11.18 -1.64 4.30
CA THR A 47 -11.62 -2.80 5.08
C THR A 47 -12.73 -2.42 6.04
N VAL A 48 -12.65 -1.28 6.73
CA VAL A 48 -13.73 -0.80 7.61
C VAL A 48 -14.96 -0.47 6.79
N LYS A 49 -14.82 0.21 5.65
CA LYS A 49 -15.94 0.51 4.76
C LYS A 49 -16.53 -0.73 4.11
N GLY A 50 -15.71 -1.73 3.78
CA GLY A 50 -16.15 -3.04 3.32
C GLY A 50 -16.93 -3.73 4.43
N ALA A 51 -16.33 -3.94 5.61
CA ALA A 51 -16.98 -4.61 6.73
C ALA A 51 -18.28 -3.94 7.21
N LEU A 52 -18.41 -2.62 7.07
CA LEU A 52 -19.64 -1.88 7.43
C LEU A 52 -20.60 -1.68 6.25
N GLY A 53 -20.15 -1.91 5.02
CA GLY A 53 -20.90 -1.64 3.79
C GLY A 53 -21.26 -2.88 2.98
N ASP A 54 -20.68 -4.04 3.29
CA ASP A 54 -21.00 -5.36 2.74
C ASP A 54 -22.24 -5.99 3.43
N ASP A 55 -22.75 -5.35 4.50
CA ASP A 55 -23.99 -5.73 5.20
C ASP A 55 -25.28 -5.13 4.57
N ILE A 56 -25.25 -4.67 3.31
CA ILE A 56 -26.44 -4.24 2.53
C ILE A 56 -26.50 -4.98 1.19
#